data_AF-A0A6B3IMA1-F1
#
_entry.id   AF-A0A6B3IMA1-F1
#
_cell.length_a   1.000
_cell.length_b   1.000
_cell.length_c   1.000
_cell.angle_alpha   90.00
_cell.angle_beta   90.00
_cell.angle_gamma   90.00
#
_symmetry.space_group_name_H-M   'P 1'
#
loop_
_entity.id
_entity.type
_entity.pdbx_description
1 polymer ?
#
loop_
_entity_poly.entity_id
_entity_poly.type
_entity_poly.pdbx_seq_one_letter_code
_entity_poly.pdbx_strand_id
1 'polypeptide(L)'
;GDRDGALKTARKGSSRYEVTVHGRAAHAGLDPEKGVNAAVEAAHQVLAIAGIGAAVAGGAGSTGVPGGTGATGVAGDSAATGGGAGTSTVTPTLLSAGSTPNTVPARARIAVDVRVPTSAAQDHIDTLLRGLTPRTPGARLEIQNI
;
A
#
# COMPACT_ATOMS: atom_id res chain seq x y z
N GLY A 1 -27.41 -31.46 15.86
CA GLY A 1 -26.79 -30.15 16.12
C GLY A 1 -25.43 -30.44 16.67
N ASP A 2 -24.40 -29.97 15.99
CA ASP A 2 -23.06 -29.95 16.57
C ASP A 2 -22.39 -28.67 16.10
N ARG A 3 -22.29 -27.71 17.03
CA ARG A 3 -21.68 -26.40 16.86
C ARG A 3 -20.30 -26.49 17.50
N ASP A 4 -19.42 -27.30 16.92
CA ASP A 4 -18.01 -27.34 17.33
C ASP A 4 -17.10 -27.49 16.11
N GLY A 5 -17.09 -26.41 15.33
CA GLY A 5 -16.13 -26.18 14.25
C GLY A 5 -15.07 -25.17 14.70
N ALA A 6 -14.26 -25.57 15.67
CA ALA A 6 -12.94 -25.06 16.01
C ALA A 6 -12.64 -23.59 15.64
N LEU A 7 -12.53 -22.74 16.66
CA LEU A 7 -11.68 -21.55 16.60
C LEU A 7 -10.34 -21.94 15.97
N LYS A 8 -10.15 -21.58 14.70
CA LYS A 8 -8.82 -21.58 14.08
C LYS A 8 -8.05 -20.47 14.78
N THR A 9 -7.30 -20.88 15.80
CA THR A 9 -6.14 -20.20 16.37
C THR A 9 -5.53 -19.25 15.35
N ALA A 10 -5.48 -17.96 15.70
CA ALA A 10 -4.95 -16.88 14.88
C ALA A 10 -3.64 -17.30 14.20
N ARG A 11 -3.71 -17.66 12.91
CA ARG A 11 -2.52 -17.80 12.10
C ARG A 11 -2.10 -16.38 11.76
N LYS A 12 -0.88 -16.01 12.16
CA LYS A 12 -0.15 -14.85 11.66
C LYS A 12 -0.40 -14.74 10.15
N GLY A 13 -1.26 -13.81 9.75
CA GLY A 13 -1.84 -13.78 8.41
C GLY A 13 -0.89 -13.04 7.50
N SER A 14 -0.33 -13.73 6.51
CA SER A 14 0.27 -13.07 5.34
C SER A 14 -0.76 -13.04 4.22
N SER A 15 -1.02 -11.86 3.68
CA SER A 15 -1.90 -11.66 2.52
C SER A 15 -1.13 -10.92 1.44
N ARG A 16 -1.44 -11.21 0.17
CA ARG A 16 -0.79 -10.54 -0.96
C ARG A 16 -1.84 -9.82 -1.77
N TYR A 17 -1.58 -8.55 -2.05
CA TYR A 17 -2.47 -7.74 -2.87
C TYR A 17 -1.79 -7.39 -4.20
N GLU A 18 -2.58 -7.30 -5.25
CA GLU A 18 -2.20 -6.66 -6.49
C GLU A 18 -3.00 -5.38 -6.67
N VAL A 19 -2.30 -4.25 -6.81
CA VAL A 19 -2.88 -2.97 -7.20
C VAL A 19 -2.58 -2.77 -8.68
N THR A 20 -3.61 -2.85 -9.51
CA THR A 20 -3.52 -2.54 -10.93
C THR A 20 -3.94 -1.09 -11.17
N VAL A 21 -3.07 -0.35 -11.85
CA VAL A 21 -3.33 1.02 -12.30
C VAL A 21 -3.69 0.98 -13.78
N HIS A 22 -4.85 1.53 -14.12
CA HIS A 22 -5.32 1.70 -15.48
C HIS A 22 -5.22 3.17 -15.89
N GLY A 23 -4.46 3.42 -16.96
CA GLY A 23 -4.33 4.69 -17.64
C GLY A 23 -4.81 4.62 -19.08
N ARG A 24 -4.15 5.35 -19.98
CA ARG A 24 -4.47 5.40 -21.40
C ARG A 24 -3.19 5.54 -22.21
N ALA A 25 -3.02 4.67 -23.21
CA ALA A 25 -1.86 4.72 -24.09
C ALA A 25 -1.94 5.94 -25.00
N ALA A 26 -0.78 6.55 -25.26
CA ALA A 26 -0.60 7.59 -26.26
C ALA A 26 0.85 7.58 -26.76
N HIS A 27 1.10 8.15 -27.94
CA HIS A 27 2.46 8.26 -28.46
C HIS A 27 3.23 9.32 -27.67
N ALA A 28 4.33 8.93 -27.02
CA ALA A 28 5.03 9.78 -26.06
C ALA A 28 5.62 11.07 -26.68
N GLY A 29 5.96 11.04 -27.98
CA GLY A 29 6.54 12.19 -28.68
C GLY A 29 5.58 13.02 -29.53
N LEU A 30 4.34 12.56 -29.77
CA LEU A 30 3.41 13.27 -30.66
C LEU A 30 2.28 13.92 -29.89
N ASP A 31 1.64 13.15 -28.99
CA ASP A 31 0.48 13.60 -28.23
C ASP A 31 0.48 13.01 -26.81
N PRO A 32 1.53 13.24 -25.98
CA PRO A 32 1.61 12.67 -24.64
C PRO A 32 0.42 13.05 -23.73
N GLU A 33 -0.15 14.24 -23.93
CA GLU A 33 -1.31 14.78 -23.20
C GLU A 33 -2.63 14.06 -23.48
N LYS A 34 -2.71 13.32 -24.59
CA LYS A 34 -3.87 12.45 -24.86
C LYS A 34 -3.82 11.16 -24.03
N GLY A 35 -2.66 10.84 -23.45
CA GLY A 35 -2.43 9.67 -22.61
C GLY A 35 -2.71 9.93 -21.12
N VAL A 36 -2.81 8.84 -20.37
CA VAL A 36 -2.82 8.87 -18.90
C VAL A 36 -1.74 7.90 -18.45
N ASN A 37 -0.68 8.44 -17.84
CA ASN A 37 0.51 7.66 -17.50
C ASN A 37 0.31 6.82 -16.24
N ALA A 38 0.06 5.52 -16.43
CA ALA A 38 -0.13 4.57 -15.34
C ALA A 38 1.13 4.35 -14.50
N ALA A 39 2.34 4.57 -15.05
CA ALA A 39 3.59 4.43 -14.30
C ALA A 39 3.76 5.56 -13.27
N VAL A 40 3.43 6.79 -13.66
CA VAL A 40 3.45 7.95 -12.75
C VAL A 40 2.44 7.74 -11.62
N GLU A 41 1.23 7.30 -11.97
CA GLU A 41 0.22 7.02 -10.97
C GLU A 41 0.64 5.88 -10.03
N ALA A 42 1.23 4.80 -10.56
CA ALA A 42 1.76 3.73 -9.73
C ALA A 42 2.85 4.21 -8.77
N ALA A 43 3.71 5.16 -9.17
CA ALA A 43 4.70 5.74 -8.26
C ALA A 43 4.02 6.45 -7.06
N HIS A 44 2.94 7.20 -7.30
CA HIS A 44 2.16 7.79 -6.20
C HIS A 44 1.58 6.72 -5.27
N GLN A 45 1.05 5.63 -5.83
CA GLN A 45 0.46 4.56 -5.05
C GLN A 45 1.50 3.76 -4.26
N VAL A 46 2.69 3.51 -4.81
CA VAL A 46 3.80 2.89 -4.07
C VAL A 46 4.15 3.70 -2.81
N LEU A 47 4.22 5.02 -2.93
CA LEU A 47 4.49 5.91 -1.79
C LEU A 47 3.34 5.91 -0.77
N ALA A 48 2.09 5.90 -1.23
CA ALA A 48 0.93 5.82 -0.35
C ALA A 48 0.88 4.49 0.42
N ILE A 49 1.13 3.37 -0.27
CA ILE A 49 1.19 2.02 0.32
C ILE A 49 2.31 1.92 1.35
N ALA A 50 3.50 2.46 1.04
CA ALA A 50 4.61 2.51 2.00
C ALA A 50 4.25 3.38 3.23
N GLY A 51 3.51 4.47 3.03
CA GLY A 51 2.99 5.31 4.10
C GLY A 51 2.03 4.56 5.04
N ILE A 52 1.16 3.69 4.50
CA ILE A 52 0.31 2.79 5.30
C ILE A 52 1.20 1.88 6.16
N GLY A 53 2.23 1.27 5.56
CA GLY A 53 3.18 0.40 6.26
C GLY A 53 3.88 1.10 7.43
N ALA A 54 4.34 2.34 7.22
CA ALA A 54 4.98 3.14 8.26
C ALA A 54 4.00 3.48 9.40
N ALA A 55 2.76 3.85 9.09
CA ALA A 55 1.75 4.18 10.08
C ALA A 55 1.38 2.97 10.97
N VAL A 56 1.26 1.77 10.38
CA VAL A 56 0.92 0.56 11.15
C VAL A 56 2.11 -0.01 11.93
N ALA A 57 3.34 0.17 11.44
CA ALA A 57 4.56 -0.21 12.16
C ALA A 57 4.81 0.70 13.38
N GLY A 58 4.47 2.00 13.28
CA GLY A 58 4.57 2.97 14.37
C GLY A 58 3.40 2.94 15.37
N GLY A 59 2.37 2.13 15.14
CA GLY A 59 1.13 2.10 15.94
C GLY A 59 1.22 1.38 17.30
N ALA A 60 2.39 0.88 17.70
CA ALA A 60 2.61 0.35 19.05
C ALA A 60 2.83 1.51 20.05
N GLY A 61 1.77 2.27 20.34
CA GLY A 61 1.73 3.24 21.44
C GLY A 61 1.67 4.71 21.02
N SER A 62 0.45 5.23 20.82
CA SER A 62 0.23 6.68 20.84
C SER A 62 -1.13 7.05 21.47
N THR A 63 -1.34 6.68 22.73
CA THR A 63 -2.17 7.51 23.62
C THR A 63 -1.31 8.67 24.13
N GLY A 64 -1.11 9.67 23.28
CA GLY A 64 -0.42 10.91 23.61
C GLY A 64 -1.19 12.08 23.01
N VAL A 65 -1.87 12.83 23.88
CA VAL A 65 -2.63 14.05 23.60
C VAL A 65 -1.79 15.03 22.76
N PRO A 66 -2.30 15.63 21.66
CA PRO A 66 -1.51 16.60 20.90
C PRO A 66 -1.61 17.96 21.58
N GLY A 67 -0.53 18.36 22.25
CA GLY A 67 -0.28 19.74 22.65
C GLY A 67 1.13 20.15 22.24
N GLY A 68 1.25 21.19 21.41
CA GLY A 68 2.51 21.91 21.20
C GLY A 68 3.02 21.92 19.76
N THR A 69 3.00 23.11 19.18
CA THR A 69 3.47 23.48 17.85
C THR A 69 5.01 23.41 17.73
N GLY A 70 5.50 22.82 16.64
CA GLY A 70 6.78 23.15 16.00
C GLY A 70 8.01 22.34 16.42
N ALA A 71 8.57 21.58 15.47
CA ALA A 71 10.00 21.55 15.14
C ALA A 71 10.28 20.51 14.05
N THR A 72 11.00 20.94 13.02
CA THR A 72 11.64 20.11 12.00
C THR A 72 12.64 19.15 12.66
N GLY A 73 12.42 17.84 12.56
CA GLY A 73 13.28 16.82 13.14
C GLY A 73 13.75 15.82 12.09
N VAL A 74 15.02 15.91 11.70
CA VAL A 74 15.76 14.78 11.14
C VAL A 74 16.06 13.80 12.27
N ALA A 75 15.57 12.57 12.17
CA ALA A 75 15.98 11.42 12.98
C ALA A 75 16.15 10.25 12.00
N GLY A 76 17.32 9.64 11.83
CA GLY A 76 18.25 9.21 12.88
C GLY A 76 18.06 7.70 13.03
N ASP A 77 19.06 6.94 12.61
CA ASP A 77 19.17 5.49 12.87
C ASP A 77 18.78 5.20 14.33
N SER A 78 17.79 4.33 14.53
CA SER A 78 17.43 3.84 15.86
C SER A 78 16.98 2.39 15.80
N ALA A 79 17.95 1.58 16.21
CA ALA A 79 17.86 0.22 16.69
C ALA A 79 16.53 -0.14 17.38
N ALA A 80 16.06 -1.33 16.99
CA ALA A 80 14.95 -2.04 17.61
C ALA A 80 15.15 -2.24 19.12
N THR A 81 14.14 -1.86 19.90
CA THR A 81 14.00 -2.26 21.30
C THR A 81 12.59 -2.80 21.57
N GLY A 82 12.50 -4.13 21.61
CA GLY A 82 11.67 -4.98 22.50
C GLY A 82 10.15 -4.79 22.61
N GLY A 83 9.40 -5.85 22.23
CA GLY A 83 8.22 -6.30 23.01
C GLY A 83 6.93 -6.69 22.27
N GLY A 84 6.81 -7.96 21.83
CA GLY A 84 5.62 -8.78 22.15
C GLY A 84 4.35 -8.77 21.29
N ALA A 85 4.18 -7.94 20.26
CA ALA A 85 3.08 -8.07 19.30
C ALA A 85 3.67 -8.10 17.88
N GLY A 86 3.34 -9.14 17.09
CA GLY A 86 3.92 -9.31 15.76
C GLY A 86 3.81 -8.02 14.94
N THR A 87 4.94 -7.48 14.48
CA THR A 87 4.98 -6.22 13.75
C THR A 87 4.13 -6.35 12.49
N SER A 88 3.17 -5.45 12.32
CA SER A 88 2.39 -5.33 11.10
C SER A 88 3.28 -4.72 10.01
N THR A 89 3.38 -5.37 8.85
CA THR A 89 4.16 -4.87 7.71
C THR A 89 3.28 -4.76 6.47
N VAL A 90 3.39 -3.67 5.73
CA VAL A 90 2.78 -3.47 4.41
C VAL A 90 3.87 -2.97 3.49
N THR A 91 4.29 -3.82 2.55
CA THR A 91 5.46 -3.54 1.72
C THR A 91 5.10 -3.69 0.25
N PRO A 92 5.22 -2.63 -0.58
CA PRO A 92 5.21 -2.81 -2.02
C PRO A 92 6.48 -3.57 -2.43
N THR A 93 6.31 -4.78 -2.95
CA THR A 93 7.40 -5.73 -3.22
C THR A 93 7.83 -5.77 -4.68
N LEU A 94 6.93 -5.41 -5.59
CA LEU A 94 7.20 -5.37 -7.03
C LEU A 94 6.39 -4.26 -7.67
N LEU A 95 7.00 -3.53 -8.61
CA LEU A 95 6.34 -2.59 -9.51
C LEU A 95 6.72 -2.95 -10.95
N SER A 96 5.73 -3.01 -11.84
CA SER A 96 5.93 -3.15 -13.29
C SER A 96 5.00 -2.18 -14.03
N ALA A 97 5.49 -1.51 -15.07
CA ALA A 97 4.69 -0.59 -15.88
C ALA A 97 5.24 -0.44 -17.31
N GLY A 98 4.34 -0.34 -18.28
CA GLY A 98 4.70 -0.16 -19.70
C GLY A 98 5.33 -1.40 -20.36
N SER A 99 5.43 -1.36 -21.68
CA SER A 99 6.02 -2.44 -22.49
C SER A 99 6.92 -1.94 -23.63
N THR A 100 6.86 -0.65 -23.97
CA THR A 100 7.64 -0.03 -25.05
C THR A 100 8.10 1.37 -24.64
N PRO A 101 9.29 1.83 -25.07
CA PRO A 101 9.86 3.10 -24.61
C PRO A 101 9.17 4.36 -25.19
N ASN A 102 8.46 4.25 -26.31
CA ASN A 102 7.88 5.40 -27.02
C ASN A 102 6.36 5.57 -26.83
N THR A 103 5.79 4.90 -25.82
CA THR A 103 4.35 4.91 -25.54
C THR A 103 4.11 5.28 -24.09
N VAL A 104 3.20 6.22 -23.84
CA VAL A 104 2.70 6.52 -22.49
C VAL A 104 2.10 5.23 -21.90
N PRO A 105 2.61 4.72 -20.76
CA PRO A 105 2.14 3.46 -20.19
C PRO A 105 0.65 3.51 -19.82
N ALA A 106 -0.16 2.60 -20.38
CA ALA A 106 -1.58 2.49 -20.04
C ALA A 106 -1.86 1.57 -18.85
N ARG A 107 -0.86 0.80 -18.39
CA ARG A 107 -1.02 -0.16 -17.30
C ARG A 107 0.24 -0.22 -16.44
N ALA A 108 0.01 -0.29 -15.14
CA ALA A 108 1.03 -0.63 -14.15
C ALA A 108 0.44 -1.59 -13.10
N ARG A 109 1.30 -2.37 -12.45
CA ARG A 109 0.93 -3.33 -11.40
C ARG A 109 1.90 -3.21 -10.24
N ILE A 110 1.35 -3.22 -9.03
CA ILE A 110 2.09 -3.21 -7.78
C ILE A 110 1.69 -4.44 -6.98
N ALA A 111 2.66 -5.27 -6.61
CA ALA A 111 2.43 -6.36 -5.68
C ALA A 111 2.75 -5.88 -4.25
N VAL A 112 1.85 -6.15 -3.29
CA VAL A 112 1.99 -5.72 -1.90
C VAL A 112 1.98 -6.95 -0.99
N ASP A 113 3.00 -7.09 -0.15
CA ASP A 113 3.05 -8.10 0.91
C ASP A 113 2.54 -7.46 2.20
N VAL A 114 1.50 -8.06 2.78
CA VAL A 114 0.92 -7.65 4.06
C VAL A 114 1.11 -8.76 5.06
N ARG A 115 1.69 -8.46 6.23
CA ARG A 115 1.83 -9.42 7.34
C ARG A 115 1.30 -8.79 8.60
N VAL A 116 0.33 -9.44 9.23
CA VAL A 116 -0.28 -8.94 10.45
C VAL A 116 -0.55 -10.07 11.44
N PRO A 117 -0.53 -9.78 12.76
CA PRO A 117 -0.76 -10.79 13.78
C PRO A 117 -2.24 -11.12 13.99
N THR A 118 -3.17 -10.23 13.60
CA THR A 118 -4.61 -10.36 13.88
C THR A 118 -5.46 -10.13 12.64
N SER A 119 -6.65 -10.74 12.60
CA SER A 119 -7.64 -10.49 11.55
C SER A 119 -8.14 -9.05 11.57
N ALA A 120 -8.34 -8.44 12.75
CA ALA A 120 -8.73 -7.05 12.85
C ALA A 120 -7.71 -6.10 12.20
N ALA A 121 -6.40 -6.38 12.35
CA ALA A 121 -5.36 -5.62 11.64
C ALA A 121 -5.40 -5.87 10.13
N GLN A 122 -5.71 -7.10 9.70
CA GLN A 122 -5.91 -7.41 8.28
C GLN A 122 -7.07 -6.63 7.68
N ASP A 123 -8.22 -6.60 8.37
CA ASP A 123 -9.43 -5.90 7.92
C ASP A 123 -9.21 -4.38 7.85
N HIS A 124 -8.46 -3.83 8.80
CA HIS A 124 -8.07 -2.42 8.77
C HIS A 124 -7.16 -2.10 7.58
N ILE A 125 -6.14 -2.93 7.32
CA ILE A 125 -5.26 -2.74 6.15
C ILE A 125 -6.01 -2.93 4.84
N ASP A 126 -6.92 -3.90 4.76
CA ASP A 126 -7.78 -4.10 3.57
C ASP A 126 -8.60 -2.84 3.28
N THR A 127 -9.20 -2.25 4.33
CA THR A 127 -9.94 -0.99 4.23
C THR A 127 -9.05 0.16 3.74
N LEU A 128 -7.84 0.31 4.29
CA LEU A 128 -6.90 1.35 3.89
C LEU A 128 -6.42 1.19 2.45
N LEU A 129 -6.08 -0.05 2.04
CA LEU A 129 -5.66 -0.34 0.67
C LEU A 129 -6.82 -0.06 -0.30
N ARG A 130 -8.03 -0.57 -0.03
CA ARG A 130 -9.20 -0.32 -0.88
C ARG A 130 -9.64 1.14 -0.92
N GLY A 131 -9.28 1.93 0.10
CA GLY A 131 -9.50 3.37 0.16
C GLY A 131 -8.49 4.21 -0.63
N LEU A 132 -7.47 3.61 -1.25
CA LEU A 132 -6.51 4.33 -2.08
C LEU A 132 -7.22 5.04 -3.24
N THR A 133 -6.93 6.33 -3.39
CA THR A 133 -7.50 7.17 -4.45
C THR A 133 -6.46 7.47 -5.52
N PRO A 134 -6.82 7.40 -6.82
CA PRO A 134 -5.93 7.85 -7.88
C PRO A 134 -5.56 9.32 -7.72
N ARG A 135 -4.28 9.66 -7.93
CA ARG A 135 -3.75 11.04 -7.87
C ARG A 135 -3.69 11.71 -9.23
N THR A 136 -3.56 10.91 -10.28
CA THR A 136 -3.48 11.33 -11.68
C THR A 136 -4.89 11.39 -12.28
N PRO A 137 -5.32 12.56 -12.79
CA PRO A 137 -6.62 12.68 -13.45
C PRO A 137 -6.81 11.67 -14.58
N GLY A 138 -7.95 10.98 -14.57
CA GLY A 138 -8.30 9.97 -15.57
C GLY A 138 -7.70 8.57 -15.33
N ALA A 139 -6.83 8.40 -14.33
CA ALA A 139 -6.36 7.09 -13.91
C ALA A 139 -7.40 6.38 -13.04
N ARG A 140 -7.41 5.05 -13.06
CA ARG A 140 -8.25 4.21 -12.20
C ARG A 140 -7.40 3.16 -11.49
N LEU A 141 -7.80 2.82 -10.27
CA LEU A 141 -7.17 1.78 -9.47
C LEU A 141 -8.11 0.57 -9.37
N GLU A 142 -7.52 -0.60 -9.37
CA GLU A 142 -8.19 -1.87 -9.12
C GLU A 142 -7.33 -2.67 -8.13
N ILE A 143 -7.95 -3.21 -7.09
CA ILE A 143 -7.24 -3.88 -6.00
C ILE A 143 -7.81 -5.28 -5.82
N GLN A 144 -6.94 -6.28 -5.94
CA GLN A 144 -7.29 -7.69 -5.83
C GLN A 144 -6.42 -8.36 -4.76
N ASN A 145 -6.96 -9.38 -4.10
CA ASN A 145 -6.21 -10.27 -3.21
C ASN A 145 -5.77 -11.49 -4.03
N ILE A 146 -4.50 -11.88 -3.96
CA ILE A 146 -3.88 -12.91 -4.82
C ILE A 146 -3.19 -14.02 -4.02
#